data_AF-A0A3P8L161-F1
#
_entry.id   AF-A0A3P8L161-F1
#
_cell.length_a   1.000
_cell.length_b   1.000
_cell.length_c   1.000
_cell.angle_alpha   90.00
_cell.angle_beta   90.00
_cell.angle_gamma   90.00
#
_symmetry.space_group_name_H-M   'P 1'
#
loop_
_entity.id
_entity.type
_entity.pdbx_description
1 polymer ?
#
loop_
_entity_poly.entity_id
_entity_poly.type
_entity_poly.pdbx_seq_one_letter_code
_entity_poly.pdbx_strand_id
1 'polypeptide(L)'
;MSEQQAQSADEAIDLNNELKNRREKLAALREQGIPFPNDFRRDHTSDQLHAEFDDKDNEALTSLNVEVSVAGRMMTRRIMGKASFVTLQDVGGHIQLYVARDDLPEGVYNEQFKSGTSATSLPPA
;
A
#
# COMPACT_ATOMS: atom_id res chain seq x y z
N MET A 1 -31.27 23.25 9.95
CA MET A 1 -31.97 21.97 10.19
C MET A 1 -32.13 21.16 8.90
N SER A 2 -32.36 21.78 7.73
CA SER A 2 -32.58 21.07 6.45
C SER A 2 -31.29 20.65 5.71
N GLU A 3 -30.18 21.38 5.86
CA GLU A 3 -28.89 21.03 5.21
C GLU A 3 -28.18 19.82 5.84
N GLN A 4 -28.37 19.57 7.13
CA GLN A 4 -27.72 18.44 7.82
C GLN A 4 -28.27 17.08 7.40
N GLN A 5 -29.53 16.99 6.92
CA GLN A 5 -30.13 15.72 6.50
C GLN A 5 -29.69 15.29 5.09
N ALA A 6 -29.49 16.23 4.16
CA ALA A 6 -29.03 15.94 2.81
C ALA A 6 -27.58 15.42 2.80
N GLN A 7 -26.73 15.99 3.66
CA GLN A 7 -25.31 15.64 3.76
C GLN A 7 -25.10 14.22 4.30
N SER A 8 -25.89 13.81 5.30
CA SER A 8 -25.86 12.43 5.82
C SER A 8 -26.40 11.37 4.84
N ALA A 9 -27.26 11.75 3.90
CA ALA A 9 -27.77 10.84 2.87
C ALA A 9 -26.74 10.61 1.76
N ASP A 10 -26.01 11.64 1.35
CA ASP A 10 -24.91 11.54 0.38
C ASP A 10 -23.75 10.71 0.95
N GLU A 11 -23.37 10.94 2.22
CA GLU A 11 -22.37 10.12 2.91
C GLU A 11 -22.77 8.63 2.97
N ALA A 12 -24.05 8.32 3.17
CA ALA A 12 -24.55 6.95 3.17
C ALA A 12 -24.52 6.32 1.77
N ILE A 13 -24.74 7.09 0.70
CA ILE A 13 -24.64 6.62 -0.68
C ILE A 13 -23.18 6.36 -1.05
N ASP A 14 -22.28 7.27 -0.71
CA ASP A 14 -20.84 7.11 -0.92
C ASP A 14 -20.29 5.91 -0.16
N LEU A 15 -20.71 5.69 1.09
CA LEU A 15 -20.33 4.52 1.87
C LEU A 15 -20.79 3.21 1.19
N ASN A 16 -22.01 3.19 0.65
CA ASN A 16 -22.53 2.03 -0.07
C ASN A 16 -21.77 1.78 -1.37
N ASN A 17 -21.45 2.82 -2.12
CA ASN A 17 -20.64 2.72 -3.34
C ASN A 17 -19.23 2.22 -3.03
N GLU A 18 -18.61 2.70 -1.96
CA GLU A 18 -17.28 2.25 -1.54
C GLU A 18 -17.29 0.78 -1.09
N LEU A 19 -18.31 0.37 -0.32
CA LEU A 19 -18.49 -1.03 0.09
C LEU A 19 -18.71 -1.95 -1.12
N LYS A 20 -19.49 -1.51 -2.11
CA LYS A 20 -19.72 -2.27 -3.35
C LYS A 20 -18.41 -2.43 -4.14
N ASN A 21 -17.66 -1.35 -4.35
CA ASN A 21 -16.37 -1.39 -5.02
C ASN A 21 -15.37 -2.30 -4.31
N ARG A 22 -15.30 -2.27 -2.97
CA ARG A 22 -14.44 -3.18 -2.18
C ARG A 22 -14.87 -4.64 -2.32
N ARG A 23 -16.17 -4.92 -2.38
CA ARG A 23 -16.70 -6.28 -2.60
C ARG A 23 -16.39 -6.80 -3.99
N GLU A 24 -16.55 -5.99 -5.03
CA GLU A 24 -16.23 -6.37 -6.41
C GLU A 24 -14.74 -6.68 -6.57
N LYS A 25 -13.86 -5.85 -5.98
CA LYS A 25 -12.42 -6.11 -5.97
C LYS A 25 -12.07 -7.39 -5.22
N LEU A 26 -12.72 -7.64 -4.09
CA LEU A 26 -12.51 -8.87 -3.32
C LEU A 26 -13.00 -10.11 -4.08
N ALA A 27 -14.08 -10.00 -4.85
CA ALA A 27 -14.54 -11.06 -5.74
C ALA A 27 -13.52 -11.35 -6.84
N ALA A 28 -12.99 -10.32 -7.51
CA ALA A 28 -11.93 -10.46 -8.51
C ALA A 28 -10.65 -11.09 -7.91
N LEU A 29 -10.27 -10.72 -6.68
CA LEU A 29 -9.15 -11.33 -5.96
C LEU A 29 -9.34 -12.82 -5.69
N ARG A 30 -10.57 -13.22 -5.36
CA ARG A 30 -10.91 -14.64 -5.15
C ARG A 30 -10.85 -15.46 -6.43
N GLU A 31 -11.18 -14.85 -7.57
CA GLU A 31 -11.06 -15.51 -8.88
C GLU A 31 -9.61 -15.64 -9.33
N GLN A 32 -8.76 -14.67 -9.00
CA GLN A 32 -7.33 -14.67 -9.35
C GLN A 32 -6.47 -15.61 -8.49
N GLY A 33 -6.98 -16.12 -7.36
CA GLY A 33 -6.26 -17.08 -6.53
C GLY A 33 -6.53 -16.91 -5.03
N ILE A 34 -5.46 -16.89 -4.24
CA ILE A 34 -5.54 -16.80 -2.78
C ILE A 34 -5.81 -15.33 -2.38
N PRO A 35 -7.01 -14.97 -1.88
CA PRO A 35 -7.39 -13.58 -1.61
C PRO A 35 -6.66 -12.99 -0.39
N PHE A 36 -6.10 -13.84 0.46
CA PHE A 36 -5.38 -13.44 1.68
C PHE A 36 -4.09 -14.28 1.79
N PRO A 37 -3.03 -13.92 1.03
CA PRO A 37 -1.75 -14.57 1.16
C PRO A 37 -1.15 -14.30 2.55
N ASN A 38 -0.60 -15.32 3.20
CA ASN A 38 0.12 -15.20 4.48
C ASN A 38 1.63 -15.48 4.30
N ASP A 39 2.12 -15.31 3.08
CA ASP A 39 3.48 -15.67 2.68
C ASP A 39 4.46 -14.50 2.90
N PHE A 40 3.96 -13.27 3.05
CA PHE A 40 4.82 -12.13 3.28
C PHE A 40 5.48 -12.20 4.66
N ARG A 41 6.81 -12.06 4.68
CA ARG A 41 7.62 -11.95 5.88
C ARG A 41 8.28 -10.58 5.84
N ARG A 42 8.03 -9.79 6.87
CA ARG A 42 8.75 -8.53 7.10
C ARG A 42 10.05 -8.83 7.82
N ASP A 43 11.09 -8.10 7.47
CA ASP A 43 12.41 -8.22 8.11
C ASP A 43 12.63 -7.07 9.09
N HIS A 44 12.04 -5.91 8.81
CA HIS A 44 12.22 -4.70 9.59
C HIS A 44 10.87 -4.04 9.92
N THR A 45 10.86 -3.32 11.04
CA THR A 45 9.76 -2.43 11.44
C THR A 45 10.16 -0.98 11.25
N SER A 46 9.19 -0.08 11.12
CA SER A 46 9.45 1.33 10.83
C SER A 46 10.29 2.02 11.90
N ASP A 47 10.09 1.68 13.17
CA ASP A 47 10.88 2.20 14.30
C ASP A 47 12.35 1.80 14.22
N GLN A 48 12.65 0.55 13.83
CA GLN A 48 14.04 0.10 13.63
C GLN A 48 14.71 0.87 12.49
N LEU A 49 13.99 1.06 11.39
CA LEU A 49 14.51 1.78 10.23
C LEU A 49 14.78 3.26 10.58
N HIS A 50 13.86 3.92 11.28
CA HIS A 50 14.09 5.28 11.74
C HIS A 50 15.28 5.35 12.69
N ALA A 51 15.36 4.47 13.70
CA ALA A 51 16.45 4.48 14.66
C ALA A 51 17.83 4.25 14.04
N GLU A 52 17.93 3.43 12.99
CA GLU A 52 19.22 3.09 12.38
C GLU A 52 19.60 4.01 11.20
N PHE A 53 18.62 4.62 10.54
CA PHE A 53 18.82 5.36 9.29
C PHE A 53 18.47 6.85 9.36
N ASP A 54 17.80 7.37 10.41
CA ASP A 54 17.53 8.83 10.52
C ASP A 54 18.83 9.66 10.55
N ASP A 55 19.87 9.13 11.19
CA ASP A 55 21.16 9.83 11.35
C ASP A 55 22.09 9.65 10.13
N LYS A 56 21.70 8.89 9.11
CA LYS A 56 22.53 8.62 7.93
C LYS A 56 22.15 9.51 6.75
N ASP A 57 23.17 10.14 6.15
CA ASP A 57 22.99 10.91 4.92
C ASP A 57 22.62 10.01 3.72
N ASN A 58 21.98 10.63 2.73
CA ASN A 58 21.51 9.95 1.52
C ASN A 58 22.66 9.26 0.75
N GLU A 59 23.86 9.85 0.73
CA GLU A 59 25.04 9.25 0.10
C GLU A 59 25.51 7.96 0.81
N ALA A 60 25.42 7.93 2.15
CA ALA A 60 25.74 6.75 2.94
C ALA A 60 24.71 5.63 2.72
N LEU A 61 23.41 5.98 2.68
CA LEU A 61 22.33 5.04 2.36
C LEU A 61 22.48 4.44 0.97
N THR A 62 22.81 5.27 -0.02
CA THR A 62 23.04 4.83 -1.40
C THR A 62 24.24 3.89 -1.50
N SER A 63 25.30 4.16 -0.73
CA SER A 63 26.50 3.30 -0.70
C SER A 63 26.26 1.97 0.02
N LEU A 64 25.43 1.96 1.06
CA LEU A 64 25.06 0.75 1.81
C LEU A 64 24.10 -0.16 1.03
N ASN A 65 23.27 0.43 0.17
CA ASN A 65 22.29 -0.26 -0.67
C ASN A 65 21.49 -1.33 0.10
N VAL A 66 20.95 -0.93 1.26
CA VAL A 66 20.24 -1.84 2.16
C VAL A 66 18.86 -2.14 1.60
N GLU A 67 18.59 -3.42 1.35
CA GLU A 67 17.27 -3.91 0.99
C GLU A 67 16.49 -4.29 2.26
N VAL A 68 15.26 -3.79 2.40
CA VAL A 68 14.43 -4.02 3.59
C VAL A 68 13.00 -4.38 3.21
N SER A 69 12.46 -5.39 3.89
CA SER A 69 11.07 -5.83 3.72
C SER A 69 10.20 -5.30 4.87
N VAL A 70 9.17 -4.50 4.55
CA VAL A 70 8.22 -3.95 5.53
C VAL A 70 6.77 -4.30 5.20
N ALA A 71 5.94 -4.50 6.23
CA ALA A 71 4.50 -4.78 6.08
C ALA A 71 3.68 -3.91 7.03
N GLY A 72 2.49 -3.51 6.61
CA GLY A 72 1.61 -2.70 7.45
C GLY A 72 0.38 -2.18 6.71
N ARG A 73 -0.34 -1.27 7.37
CA ARG A 73 -1.56 -0.66 6.84
C ARG A 73 -1.22 0.52 5.95
N MET A 74 -1.75 0.52 4.73
CA MET A 74 -1.67 1.67 3.83
C MET A 74 -2.54 2.82 4.38
N MET A 75 -1.91 3.93 4.75
CA MET A 75 -2.61 5.10 5.31
C MET A 75 -2.89 6.14 4.23
N THR A 76 -1.85 6.54 3.51
CA THR A 76 -1.99 7.50 2.41
C THR A 76 -1.30 6.98 1.17
N ARG A 77 -1.88 7.26 0.01
CA ARG A 77 -1.32 6.92 -1.29
C ARG A 77 -1.47 8.13 -2.20
N ARG A 78 -0.34 8.71 -2.61
CA ARG A 78 -0.27 9.82 -3.55
C ARG A 78 0.27 9.31 -4.87
N ILE A 79 -0.60 9.22 -5.87
CA ILE A 79 -0.25 8.72 -7.20
C ILE A 79 0.16 9.91 -8.06
N MET A 80 1.42 9.95 -8.46
CA MET A 80 2.00 10.96 -9.36
C MET A 80 2.28 10.33 -10.73
N GLY A 81 1.22 9.80 -11.36
CA GLY A 81 1.28 9.20 -12.69
C GLY A 81 2.10 7.89 -12.74
N LYS A 82 3.41 8.01 -12.96
CA LYS A 82 4.37 6.90 -13.07
C LYS A 82 5.02 6.52 -11.74
N ALA A 83 5.03 7.41 -10.75
CA ALA A 83 5.51 7.12 -9.41
C ALA A 83 4.41 7.37 -8.39
N SER A 84 4.49 6.69 -7.26
CA SER A 84 3.58 6.86 -6.14
C SER A 84 4.35 6.92 -4.83
N PHE A 85 3.88 7.78 -3.94
CA PHE A 85 4.33 7.83 -2.57
C PHE A 85 3.26 7.23 -1.68
N VAL A 86 3.65 6.26 -0.87
CA VAL A 86 2.74 5.62 0.08
C VAL A 86 3.26 5.82 1.48
N THR A 87 2.37 6.16 2.40
CA THR A 87 2.67 6.06 3.83
C THR A 87 2.09 4.75 4.32
N LEU A 88 2.96 3.85 4.76
CA LEU A 88 2.62 2.58 5.37
C LEU A 88 2.80 2.70 6.88
N GLN A 89 1.78 2.30 7.64
CA GLN A 89 1.79 2.28 9.10
C GLN A 89 1.96 0.86 9.60
N ASP A 90 3.01 0.62 10.40
CA ASP A 90 3.24 -0.65 11.10
C ASP A 90 3.15 -0.43 12.63
N VAL A 91 3.40 -1.47 13.42
CA VAL A 91 3.45 -1.46 14.88
C VAL A 91 4.39 -0.37 15.42
N GLY A 92 5.50 -0.13 14.72
CA GLY A 92 6.51 0.85 15.09
C GLY A 92 6.23 2.29 14.67
N GLY A 93 5.14 2.57 13.94
CA GLY A 93 4.84 3.91 13.44
C GLY A 93 4.62 3.94 11.93
N HIS A 94 5.21 4.93 11.25
CA HIS A 94 4.94 5.21 9.84
C HIS A 94 6.22 5.22 9.03
N ILE A 95 6.19 4.63 7.84
CA ILE A 95 7.28 4.69 6.86
C ILE A 95 6.76 5.12 5.50
N GLN A 96 7.59 5.85 4.76
CA GLN A 96 7.28 6.26 3.40
C GLN A 96 7.87 5.25 2.41
N LEU A 97 7.05 4.79 1.48
CA LEU A 97 7.46 3.95 0.37
C LEU A 97 7.41 4.77 -0.92
N TYR A 98 8.51 4.75 -1.65
CA TYR A 98 8.57 5.22 -3.02
C TYR A 98 8.31 4.04 -3.96
N VAL A 99 7.26 4.16 -4.77
CA VAL A 99 6.82 3.10 -5.67
C VAL A 99 6.80 3.65 -7.09
N ALA A 100 7.87 3.42 -7.85
CA ALA A 100 7.90 3.74 -9.27
C ALA A 100 7.42 2.55 -10.11
N ARG A 101 6.64 2.83 -11.14
CA ARG A 101 6.22 1.81 -12.11
C ARG A 101 7.41 1.14 -12.79
N ASP A 102 8.45 1.91 -13.07
CA ASP A 102 9.59 1.45 -13.85
C ASP A 102 10.56 0.60 -13.00
N ASP A 103 10.48 0.68 -11.66
CA ASP A 103 11.23 -0.16 -10.71
C ASP A 103 10.48 -1.45 -10.32
N LEU A 104 9.22 -1.59 -10.72
CA LEU A 104 8.40 -2.77 -10.46
C LEU A 104 8.28 -3.65 -11.71
N PRO A 105 8.07 -4.97 -11.55
CA PRO A 105 7.77 -5.86 -12.67
C PRO A 105 6.58 -5.34 -13.49
N GLU A 106 6.66 -5.52 -14.81
CA GLU A 106 5.69 -4.99 -15.76
C GLU A 106 4.25 -5.42 -15.40
N GLY A 107 3.32 -4.46 -15.35
CA GLY A 107 1.91 -4.71 -15.01
C GLY A 107 1.55 -4.56 -13.53
N VAL A 108 2.46 -4.85 -12.58
CA VAL A 108 2.15 -4.86 -11.12
C VAL A 108 1.65 -3.49 -10.63
N TYR A 109 2.30 -2.41 -11.05
CA TYR A 109 1.93 -1.06 -10.61
C TYR A 109 0.55 -0.62 -11.11
N ASN A 110 0.20 -0.95 -12.37
CA ASN A 110 -1.05 -0.53 -12.97
C ASN A 110 -2.22 -1.45 -12.58
N GLU A 111 -1.98 -2.75 -12.46
CA GLU A 111 -3.03 -3.75 -12.26
C GLU A 111 -3.31 -4.04 -10.79
N GLN A 112 -2.30 -3.99 -9.92
CA GLN A 112 -2.44 -4.32 -8.49
C GLN A 112 -2.37 -3.06 -7.62
N PHE A 113 -1.35 -2.22 -7.82
CA PHE A 113 -1.11 -1.08 -6.96
C PHE A 113 -2.11 0.06 -7.16
N LYS A 114 -2.48 0.43 -8.41
CA LYS A 114 -3.51 1.45 -8.67
C LYS A 114 -4.92 0.99 -8.31
N SER A 115 -5.25 -0.27 -8.57
CA SER A 115 -6.55 -0.85 -8.28
C SER A 115 -6.77 -1.10 -6.77
N GLY A 116 -5.70 -1.20 -5.97
CA GLY A 116 -5.75 -1.55 -4.55
C GLY A 116 -5.89 -3.06 -4.29
N THR A 117 -5.63 -3.85 -5.32
CA THR A 117 -5.73 -5.31 -5.36
C THR A 117 -4.35 -5.88 -5.05
N SER A 118 -3.99 -6.04 -3.77
CA SER A 118 -2.71 -6.67 -3.40
C SER A 118 -2.91 -8.15 -3.12
N ALA A 119 -2.67 -8.98 -4.14
CA ALA A 119 -2.42 -10.41 -3.99
C ALA A 119 -1.05 -10.70 -4.61
N THR A 120 0.00 -10.45 -3.84
CA THR A 120 1.34 -10.87 -4.22
C THR A 120 1.53 -12.30 -3.72
N SER A 121 1.26 -13.30 -4.57
CA SER A 121 1.89 -14.61 -4.42
C SER A 121 3.27 -14.53 -5.06
N LEU A 122 4.32 -14.65 -4.24
CA LEU A 122 5.68 -14.87 -4.74
C LEU A 122 5.67 -16.14 -5.61
N PRO A 123 6.27 -16.17 -6.80
CA PRO A 123 6.51 -17.43 -7.48
C PRO A 123 7.50 -18.26 -6.63
N PRO A 124 7.25 -19.58 -6.40
CA PRO A 124 8.30 -20.45 -5.88
C PRO A 124 9.43 -20.56 -6.91
N ALA A 125 10.66 -20.59 -6.40
CA ALA A 125 11.91 -20.74 -7.16
C ALA A 125 11.91 -21.94 -8.12
#